data_AF-A0ABD2QFD7-F1
#
_entry.id   AF-A0ABD2QFD7-F1
#
_cell.length_a   1.000
_cell.length_b   1.000
_cell.length_c   1.000
_cell.angle_alpha   90.00
_cell.angle_beta   90.00
_cell.angle_gamma   90.00
#
_symmetry.space_group_name_H-M   'P 1'
#
loop_
_entity.id
_entity.type
_entity.pdbx_description
1 polymer ?
#
loop_
_entity_poly.entity_id
_entity_poly.type
_entity_poly.pdbx_seq_one_letter_code
_entity_poly.pdbx_strand_id
1 'polypeptide(L)'
;MQMGSKGEEAQENENQVDTSYYDLHSENVQRKDTDETGPTKKHSCTDVICLVFFFLCLAAQSLIAILAFRHGDPRKLLKPTDYRGNLCGYGEMADKPYLFMFDLTACIRAGMSTLNKGCPTPQVCVEKCPTHRWSLIEAMARNIVGYETEDVSRSNMICTYGVNATNSTESIVNLVTSGKCAPYYTASHSTFGRCLPIGLGKNQSHTIGYVFVNRTLKELKSDDLKESEKSFLKYMQSLSNAKSVFADVIASWKWIVGLILLGAFVTFIYCFFIKYISKVGTKLIHSSVIVHLSVH
;
A
#
# COMPACT_ATOMS: atom_id res chain seq x y z
N MET A 1 -41.15 -5.14 39.79
CA MET A 1 -42.35 -4.43 40.25
C MET A 1 -41.86 -3.16 40.92
N GLN A 2 -42.19 -2.00 40.34
CA GLN A 2 -41.83 -0.68 40.87
C GLN A 2 -42.62 -0.35 42.13
N MET A 3 -42.03 0.54 42.95
CA MET A 3 -42.62 1.70 43.66
C MET A 3 -41.50 2.20 44.59
N GLY A 4 -41.09 3.46 44.76
CA GLY A 4 -41.64 4.81 44.53
C GLY A 4 -41.07 5.65 45.72
N SER A 5 -40.14 6.59 45.50
CA SER A 5 -40.32 8.04 45.35
C SER A 5 -40.56 8.86 46.66
N LYS A 6 -39.61 9.80 46.91
CA LYS A 6 -39.71 11.21 47.40
C LYS A 6 -39.81 11.61 48.90
N GLY A 7 -39.05 12.70 49.21
CA GLY A 7 -39.30 13.76 50.21
C GLY A 7 -38.17 13.91 51.27
N GLU A 8 -37.23 14.90 51.24
CA GLU A 8 -37.27 16.31 51.75
C GLU A 8 -37.50 16.38 53.29
N GLU A 9 -36.70 16.98 54.20
CA GLU A 9 -36.02 18.30 54.28
C GLU A 9 -34.93 18.39 55.41
N ALA A 10 -34.01 19.37 55.24
CA ALA A 10 -33.26 20.25 56.19
C ALA A 10 -32.47 19.66 57.40
N GLN A 11 -31.12 19.74 57.43
CA GLN A 11 -30.23 20.89 57.71
C GLN A 11 -30.42 21.54 59.10
N GLU A 12 -29.41 21.40 59.97
CA GLU A 12 -28.80 22.47 60.82
C GLU A 12 -27.95 21.83 61.94
N ASN A 13 -26.66 21.48 61.68
CA ASN A 13 -25.63 21.29 62.72
C ASN A 13 -24.19 21.01 62.24
N GLU A 14 -23.88 21.04 60.93
CA GLU A 14 -22.53 20.71 60.42
C GLU A 14 -21.55 21.90 60.35
N ASN A 15 -22.04 23.14 60.49
CA ASN A 15 -21.26 24.35 60.21
C ASN A 15 -20.17 24.71 61.24
N GLN A 16 -20.06 24.03 62.38
CA GLN A 16 -19.06 24.37 63.41
C GLN A 16 -17.80 23.48 63.34
N VAL A 17 -17.87 22.30 62.71
CA VAL A 17 -16.73 21.40 62.55
C VAL A 17 -15.84 21.81 61.37
N ASP A 18 -16.44 22.39 60.32
CA ASP A 18 -15.70 22.76 59.10
C ASP A 18 -14.70 23.91 59.31
N THR A 19 -15.08 24.97 60.03
CA THR A 19 -14.23 26.17 60.16
C THR A 19 -12.89 25.88 60.83
N SER A 20 -12.86 24.98 61.82
CA SER A 20 -11.61 24.59 62.51
C SER A 20 -10.69 23.72 61.65
N TYR A 21 -11.22 22.97 60.68
CA TYR A 21 -10.44 22.14 59.75
C TYR A 21 -9.80 23.00 58.66
N TYR A 22 -10.50 24.02 58.17
CA TYR A 22 -9.97 24.96 57.18
C TYR A 22 -8.88 25.87 57.73
N ASP A 23 -8.96 26.34 58.98
CA ASP A 23 -7.94 27.23 59.56
C ASP A 23 -6.60 26.50 59.82
N LEU A 24 -6.64 25.26 60.31
CA LEU A 24 -5.44 24.43 60.49
C LEU A 24 -4.82 24.01 59.15
N HIS A 25 -5.63 23.78 58.11
CA HIS A 25 -5.09 23.49 56.79
C HIS A 25 -4.50 24.74 56.12
N SER A 26 -5.10 25.91 56.32
CA SER A 26 -4.60 27.19 55.81
C SER A 26 -3.24 27.55 56.41
N GLU A 27 -3.06 27.40 57.73
CA GLU A 27 -1.76 27.70 58.37
C GLU A 27 -0.66 26.70 57.96
N ASN A 28 -1.00 25.43 57.73
CA ASN A 28 -0.05 24.41 57.27
C ASN A 28 0.29 24.52 55.77
N VAL A 29 -0.61 25.05 54.95
CA VAL A 29 -0.34 25.41 53.55
C VAL A 29 0.55 26.65 53.49
N GLN A 30 0.27 27.68 54.29
CA GLN A 30 1.07 28.91 54.33
C GLN A 30 2.48 28.69 54.92
N ARG A 31 2.68 27.71 55.81
CA ARG A 31 3.99 27.42 56.41
C ARG A 31 4.90 26.54 55.52
N LYS A 32 4.38 25.99 54.41
CA LYS A 32 5.18 25.16 53.48
C LYS A 32 5.70 25.94 52.26
N ASP A 33 5.61 27.26 52.29
CA ASP A 33 6.21 28.16 51.29
C ASP A 33 7.35 29.00 51.89
N THR A 34 8.15 28.40 52.79
CA THR A 34 9.45 28.95 53.24
C THR A 34 10.64 28.29 52.55
N ASP A 35 10.45 27.77 51.34
CA ASP A 35 11.54 27.59 50.40
C ASP A 35 11.56 28.80 49.47
N GLU A 36 12.21 29.87 49.94
CA GLU A 36 12.61 31.02 49.13
C GLU A 36 13.69 30.63 48.11
N THR A 37 13.39 29.63 47.29
CA THR A 37 14.01 29.43 46.00
C THR A 37 12.92 29.50 44.94
N GLY A 38 12.45 30.74 44.68
CA GLY A 38 11.70 31.05 43.45
C GLY A 38 12.40 30.41 42.24
N PRO A 39 11.69 30.10 41.13
CA PRO A 39 12.15 29.17 40.08
C PRO A 39 13.42 29.67 39.37
N THR A 40 14.55 29.46 40.03
CA THR A 40 15.92 29.80 39.65
C THR A 40 16.71 28.51 39.41
N LYS A 41 16.02 27.37 39.28
CA LYS A 41 16.57 26.25 38.54
C LYS A 41 16.77 26.71 37.10
N LYS A 42 18.03 26.97 36.73
CA LYS A 42 18.45 27.07 35.34
C LYS A 42 18.08 25.76 34.65
N HIS A 43 16.90 25.71 34.04
CA HIS A 43 16.55 24.62 33.13
C HIS A 43 17.55 24.70 31.97
N SER A 44 18.54 23.81 31.97
CA SER A 44 19.47 23.66 30.85
C SER A 44 18.63 23.39 29.61
N CYS A 45 18.82 24.17 28.56
CA CYS A 45 17.95 24.15 27.39
C CYS A 45 18.18 22.83 26.64
N THR A 46 17.41 21.78 26.98
CA THR A 46 17.41 20.45 26.32
C THR A 46 17.14 20.57 24.81
N ASP A 47 16.59 21.72 24.40
CA ASP A 47 16.31 22.12 23.04
C ASP A 47 17.50 21.99 22.08
N VAL A 48 18.73 22.32 22.49
CA VAL A 48 19.90 22.26 21.59
C VAL A 48 20.29 20.82 21.25
N ILE A 49 20.27 19.93 22.24
CA ILE A 49 20.61 18.51 22.04
C ILE A 49 19.51 17.83 21.20
N CYS A 50 18.24 18.10 21.51
CA CYS A 50 17.11 17.62 20.71
C CYS A 50 17.15 18.15 19.27
N LEU A 51 17.54 19.41 19.06
CA LEU A 51 17.71 20.02 17.74
C LEU A 51 18.81 19.33 16.93
N VAL A 52 19.96 19.04 17.55
CA VAL A 52 21.05 18.30 16.89
C VAL A 52 20.58 16.89 16.49
N PHE A 53 19.89 16.18 17.38
CA PHE A 53 19.37 14.84 17.07
C PHE A 53 18.32 14.88 15.95
N PHE A 54 17.45 15.90 15.93
CA PHE A 54 16.48 16.11 14.86
C PHE A 54 17.16 16.29 13.49
N PHE A 55 18.19 17.12 13.40
CA PHE A 55 18.94 17.29 12.15
C PHE A 55 19.68 16.03 11.71
N LEU A 56 20.20 15.23 12.66
CA LEU A 56 20.79 13.92 12.34
C LEU A 56 19.76 12.96 11.74
N CYS A 57 18.55 12.88 12.32
CA CYS A 57 17.45 12.10 11.77
C CYS A 57 17.04 12.56 10.37
N LEU A 58 16.92 13.88 10.15
CA LEU A 58 16.62 14.45 8.82
C LEU A 58 17.70 14.11 7.79
N ALA A 59 18.98 14.18 8.18
CA ALA A 59 20.10 13.83 7.31
C ALA A 59 20.05 12.33 6.94
N ALA A 60 19.84 11.46 7.92
CA ALA A 60 19.71 10.01 7.70
C ALA A 60 18.51 9.68 6.78
N GLN A 61 17.34 10.29 7.01
CA GLN A 61 16.17 10.10 6.17
C GLN A 61 16.39 10.64 4.75
N SER A 62 17.05 11.79 4.61
CA SER A 62 17.39 12.35 3.30
C SER A 62 18.33 11.44 2.51
N LEU A 63 19.31 10.84 3.19
CA LEU A 63 20.22 9.86 2.57
C LEU A 63 19.46 8.64 2.06
N ILE A 64 18.60 8.05 2.91
CA ILE A 64 17.78 6.89 2.53
C ILE A 64 16.84 7.25 1.37
N ALA A 65 16.20 8.43 1.41
CA ALA A 65 15.32 8.91 0.36
C ALA A 65 16.08 9.08 -0.97
N ILE A 66 17.26 9.70 -0.95
CA ILE A 66 18.10 9.86 -2.16
C ILE A 66 18.47 8.49 -2.72
N LEU A 67 18.94 7.55 -1.89
CA LEU A 67 19.27 6.20 -2.32
C LEU A 67 18.05 5.49 -2.93
N ALA A 68 16.88 5.60 -2.30
CA ALA A 68 15.63 5.05 -2.79
C ALA A 68 15.19 5.67 -4.12
N PHE A 69 15.37 6.97 -4.33
CA PHE A 69 15.05 7.63 -5.61
C PHE A 69 16.09 7.33 -6.70
N ARG A 70 17.38 7.18 -6.36
CA ARG A 70 18.43 6.89 -7.33
C ARG A 70 18.38 5.44 -7.82
N HIS A 71 18.05 4.50 -6.94
CA HIS A 71 18.04 3.07 -7.25
C HIS A 71 16.64 2.49 -7.45
N GLY A 72 15.60 3.16 -6.94
CA GLY A 72 14.23 2.74 -7.10
C GLY A 72 13.69 3.07 -8.49
N ASP A 73 13.07 2.07 -9.11
CA ASP A 73 12.31 2.28 -10.34
C ASP A 73 10.81 2.18 -10.03
N PRO A 74 10.08 3.31 -9.94
CA PRO A 74 8.66 3.29 -9.60
C PRO A 74 7.80 2.60 -10.68
N ARG A 75 8.31 2.43 -11.90
CA ARG A 75 7.59 1.76 -12.99
C ARG A 75 7.35 0.29 -12.70
N LYS A 76 8.18 -0.34 -11.87
CA LYS A 76 7.99 -1.73 -11.40
C LYS A 76 6.69 -1.93 -10.63
N LEU A 77 6.16 -0.86 -10.02
CA LEU A 77 4.86 -0.89 -9.34
C LEU A 77 3.69 -0.68 -10.32
N LEU A 78 3.90 0.11 -11.37
CA LEU A 78 2.86 0.48 -12.34
C LEU A 78 2.66 -0.58 -13.43
N LYS A 79 3.75 -1.17 -13.95
CA LYS A 79 3.71 -2.10 -15.08
C LYS A 79 3.86 -3.55 -14.60
N PRO A 80 3.15 -4.49 -15.24
CA PRO A 80 3.37 -5.90 -14.95
C PRO A 80 4.74 -6.35 -15.46
N THR A 81 5.29 -7.36 -14.79
CA THR A 81 6.61 -7.93 -15.08
C THR A 81 6.42 -9.34 -15.67
N ASP A 82 7.22 -9.72 -16.66
CA ASP A 82 7.25 -11.07 -17.23
C ASP A 82 8.00 -12.08 -16.31
N TYR A 83 8.23 -13.30 -16.78
CA TYR A 83 8.97 -14.33 -16.03
C TYR A 83 10.50 -14.09 -15.98
N ARG A 84 11.03 -13.22 -16.85
CA ARG A 84 12.46 -12.86 -16.93
C ARG A 84 12.78 -11.57 -16.17
N GLY A 85 11.78 -10.88 -15.63
CA GLY A 85 11.96 -9.60 -14.93
C GLY A 85 11.79 -8.37 -15.81
N ASN A 86 11.36 -8.52 -17.07
CA ASN A 86 11.11 -7.38 -17.98
C ASN A 86 9.74 -6.76 -17.72
N LEU A 87 9.66 -5.44 -17.86
CA LEU A 87 8.41 -4.69 -17.72
C LEU A 87 7.65 -4.63 -19.04
N CYS A 88 6.40 -5.10 -19.06
CA CYS A 88 5.58 -5.03 -20.28
C CYS A 88 5.27 -3.58 -20.68
N GLY A 89 5.42 -3.27 -21.96
CA GLY A 89 5.21 -1.93 -22.52
C GLY A 89 6.31 -0.94 -22.13
N TYR A 90 7.54 -1.41 -21.87
CA TYR A 90 8.70 -0.57 -21.56
C TYR A 90 10.01 -1.23 -22.03
N GLY A 91 11.00 -0.42 -22.40
CA GLY A 91 12.30 -0.90 -22.86
C GLY A 91 12.17 -1.82 -24.08
N GLU A 92 12.78 -3.01 -24.01
CA GLU A 92 12.69 -4.02 -25.07
C GLU A 92 11.29 -4.60 -25.28
N MET A 93 10.39 -4.44 -24.29
CA MET A 93 8.99 -4.90 -24.38
C MET A 93 8.02 -3.75 -24.69
N ALA A 94 8.49 -2.65 -25.28
CA ALA A 94 7.67 -1.46 -25.59
C ALA A 94 6.41 -1.81 -26.41
N ASP A 95 6.55 -2.66 -27.43
CA ASP A 95 5.45 -3.08 -28.30
C ASP A 95 4.53 -4.13 -27.69
N LYS A 96 4.86 -4.63 -26.49
CA LYS A 96 4.12 -5.71 -25.82
C LYS A 96 3.63 -5.24 -24.45
N PRO A 97 2.57 -4.42 -24.38
CA PRO A 97 2.14 -3.77 -23.14
C PRO A 97 1.35 -4.67 -22.20
N TYR A 98 0.86 -5.83 -22.65
CA TYR A 98 -0.02 -6.68 -21.86
C TYR A 98 0.68 -7.93 -21.37
N LEU A 99 0.44 -8.33 -20.13
CA LEU A 99 0.98 -9.57 -19.56
C LEU A 99 -0.04 -10.70 -19.72
N PHE A 100 0.38 -11.77 -20.39
CA PHE A 100 -0.34 -13.03 -20.51
C PHE A 100 0.27 -14.09 -19.57
N MET A 101 -0.59 -14.92 -18.99
CA MET A 101 -0.21 -15.93 -17.99
C MET A 101 -0.60 -17.30 -18.51
N PHE A 102 0.32 -18.26 -18.50
CA PHE A 102 0.07 -19.59 -19.07
C PHE A 102 -0.99 -20.37 -18.30
N ASP A 103 -1.06 -20.16 -16.99
CA ASP A 103 -2.10 -20.71 -16.12
C ASP A 103 -2.58 -19.65 -15.12
N LEU A 104 -3.64 -18.93 -15.50
CA LEU A 104 -4.27 -17.96 -14.61
C LEU A 104 -4.82 -18.61 -13.33
N THR A 105 -5.29 -19.85 -13.42
CA THR A 105 -5.89 -20.57 -12.30
C THR A 105 -4.86 -20.90 -11.23
N ALA A 106 -3.64 -21.26 -11.63
CA ALA A 106 -2.52 -21.43 -10.71
C ALA A 106 -2.26 -20.15 -9.90
N CYS A 107 -2.41 -18.98 -10.53
CA CYS A 107 -2.27 -17.71 -9.83
C CYS A 107 -3.45 -17.41 -8.90
N ILE A 108 -4.69 -17.66 -9.34
CA ILE A 108 -5.89 -17.48 -8.49
C ILE A 108 -5.81 -18.36 -7.24
N ARG A 109 -5.41 -19.63 -7.39
CA ARG A 109 -5.23 -20.56 -6.26
C ARG A 109 -4.13 -20.13 -5.31
N ALA A 110 -3.03 -19.57 -5.83
CA ALA A 110 -1.96 -19.05 -5.00
C ALA A 110 -2.40 -17.83 -4.16
N GLY A 111 -3.46 -17.12 -4.59
CA GLY A 111 -4.11 -16.07 -3.84
C GLY A 111 -3.12 -15.00 -3.38
N MET A 112 -3.14 -14.68 -2.09
CA MET A 112 -2.26 -13.67 -1.48
C MET A 112 -0.77 -14.03 -1.56
N SER A 113 -0.42 -15.30 -1.72
CA SER A 113 0.98 -15.76 -1.85
C SER A 113 1.69 -15.18 -3.08
N THR A 114 0.90 -14.72 -4.05
CA THR A 114 1.38 -14.07 -5.28
C THR A 114 2.05 -12.73 -5.03
N LEU A 115 1.78 -12.08 -3.89
CA LEU A 115 2.45 -10.83 -3.48
C LEU A 115 3.94 -11.00 -3.26
N ASN A 116 4.33 -12.07 -2.57
CA ASN A 116 5.72 -12.27 -2.16
C ASN A 116 6.51 -13.09 -3.17
N LYS A 117 5.86 -14.07 -3.83
CA LYS A 117 6.53 -15.05 -4.70
C LYS A 117 6.18 -14.91 -6.18
N GLY A 118 5.24 -14.03 -6.53
CA GLY A 118 4.66 -13.98 -7.88
C GLY A 118 3.71 -15.15 -8.16
N CYS A 119 3.13 -15.18 -9.35
CA CYS A 119 2.31 -16.30 -9.79
C CYS A 119 3.20 -17.51 -10.14
N PRO A 120 2.85 -18.74 -9.74
CA PRO A 120 3.62 -19.95 -10.03
C PRO A 120 3.36 -20.45 -11.46
N THR A 121 3.49 -19.57 -12.46
CA THR A 121 3.26 -19.88 -13.87
C THR A 121 4.13 -18.98 -14.76
N PRO A 122 4.63 -19.47 -15.90
CA PRO A 122 5.26 -18.61 -16.90
C PRO A 122 4.30 -17.49 -17.32
N GLN A 123 4.84 -16.27 -17.35
CA GLN A 123 4.10 -15.07 -17.72
C GLN A 123 4.91 -14.28 -18.75
N VAL A 124 4.28 -13.91 -19.87
CA VAL A 124 4.95 -13.29 -21.03
C VAL A 124 4.21 -12.03 -21.46
N CYS A 125 4.95 -11.03 -21.92
CA CYS A 125 4.37 -9.84 -22.52
C CYS A 125 3.89 -10.14 -23.95
N VAL A 126 2.69 -9.68 -24.28
CA VAL A 126 2.04 -9.80 -25.59
C VAL A 126 1.58 -8.44 -26.08
N GLU A 127 1.51 -8.28 -27.40
CA GLU A 127 1.03 -7.05 -28.05
C GLU A 127 -0.47 -6.87 -27.86
N LYS A 128 -1.24 -7.96 -27.99
CA LYS A 128 -2.69 -7.97 -27.84
C LYS A 128 -3.13 -9.18 -27.03
N CYS A 129 -4.15 -9.00 -26.21
CA CYS A 129 -4.78 -10.11 -25.52
C CYS A 129 -5.53 -11.01 -26.50
N PRO A 130 -5.57 -12.33 -26.27
CA PRO A 130 -6.25 -13.26 -27.17
C PRO A 130 -7.74 -12.96 -27.25
N THR A 131 -8.27 -12.88 -28.47
CA THR A 131 -9.69 -12.57 -28.74
C THR A 131 -10.56 -13.82 -28.90
N HIS A 132 -9.94 -14.97 -29.10
CA HIS A 132 -10.58 -16.27 -29.30
C HIS A 132 -10.04 -17.29 -28.29
N ARG A 133 -10.59 -18.51 -28.34
CA ARG A 133 -10.21 -19.62 -27.47
C ARG A 133 -9.28 -20.55 -28.23
N TRP A 134 -8.29 -21.09 -27.55
CA TRP A 134 -7.42 -22.12 -28.09
C TRP A 134 -7.03 -23.08 -26.98
N SER A 135 -6.97 -24.36 -27.28
CA SER A 135 -6.46 -25.37 -26.36
C SER A 135 -5.79 -26.49 -27.13
N LEU A 136 -4.80 -27.13 -26.49
CA LEU A 136 -4.09 -28.27 -27.06
C LEU A 136 -5.06 -29.39 -27.51
N ILE A 137 -6.06 -29.70 -26.67
CA ILE A 137 -7.03 -30.77 -26.92
C ILE A 137 -7.90 -30.42 -28.14
N GLU A 138 -8.38 -29.18 -28.23
CA GLU A 138 -9.21 -28.73 -29.35
C GLU A 138 -8.41 -28.69 -30.66
N ALA A 139 -7.16 -28.21 -30.62
CA ALA A 139 -6.27 -28.19 -31.77
C ALA A 139 -6.02 -29.61 -32.32
N MET A 140 -5.75 -30.58 -31.43
CA MET A 140 -5.57 -31.99 -31.81
C MET A 140 -6.84 -32.58 -32.41
N ALA A 141 -8.00 -32.36 -31.78
CA ALA A 141 -9.27 -32.91 -32.25
C ALA A 141 -9.64 -32.37 -33.64
N ARG A 142 -9.46 -31.06 -33.88
CA ARG A 142 -9.73 -30.43 -35.18
C ARG A 142 -8.76 -30.89 -36.27
N ASN A 143 -7.51 -31.16 -35.90
CA ASN A 143 -6.54 -31.71 -36.83
C ASN A 143 -6.91 -33.15 -37.27
N ILE A 144 -7.33 -34.01 -36.32
CA ILE A 144 -7.77 -35.38 -36.60
C ILE A 144 -8.98 -35.40 -37.56
N VAL A 145 -9.93 -34.49 -37.36
CA VAL A 145 -11.15 -34.42 -38.19
C VAL A 145 -10.93 -33.65 -39.51
N GLY A 146 -9.70 -33.16 -39.76
CA GLY A 146 -9.35 -32.41 -40.97
C GLY A 146 -10.00 -31.02 -41.07
N TYR A 147 -10.49 -30.48 -39.95
CA TYR A 147 -11.14 -29.16 -39.88
C TYR A 147 -10.11 -28.02 -39.86
N GLU A 148 -8.94 -28.24 -39.25
CA GLU A 148 -7.90 -27.23 -39.09
C GLU A 148 -6.51 -27.86 -39.28
N THR A 149 -5.64 -27.21 -40.07
CA THR A 149 -4.27 -27.71 -40.28
C THR A 149 -3.40 -27.43 -39.06
N GLU A 150 -2.35 -28.24 -38.90
CA GLU A 150 -1.40 -28.10 -37.79
C GLU A 150 -0.70 -26.72 -37.81
N ASP A 151 -0.47 -26.16 -38.99
CA ASP A 151 0.14 -24.82 -39.18
C ASP A 151 -0.75 -23.70 -38.61
N VAL A 152 -2.06 -23.77 -38.84
CA VAL A 152 -3.01 -22.80 -38.29
C VAL A 152 -3.02 -22.92 -36.76
N SER A 153 -3.04 -24.15 -36.24
CA SER A 153 -2.96 -24.39 -34.80
C SER A 153 -1.67 -23.83 -34.17
N ARG A 154 -0.52 -23.97 -34.85
CA ARG A 154 0.78 -23.42 -34.44
C ARG A 154 0.79 -21.89 -34.43
N SER A 155 0.20 -21.25 -35.43
CA SER A 155 0.17 -19.79 -35.53
C SER A 155 -0.58 -19.10 -34.39
N ASN A 156 -1.53 -19.83 -33.78
CA ASN A 156 -2.32 -19.36 -32.66
C ASN A 156 -1.64 -19.59 -31.30
N MET A 157 -0.51 -20.32 -31.22
CA MET A 157 0.14 -20.62 -29.94
C MET A 157 0.82 -19.39 -29.34
N ILE A 158 0.61 -19.16 -28.05
CA ILE A 158 1.36 -18.17 -27.27
C ILE A 158 2.52 -18.88 -26.55
N CYS A 159 3.75 -18.53 -26.91
CA CYS A 159 4.95 -19.18 -26.42
C CYS A 159 5.87 -18.23 -25.65
N THR A 160 6.82 -18.83 -24.93
CA THR A 160 7.91 -18.13 -24.25
C THR A 160 8.87 -17.49 -25.26
N TYR A 161 9.62 -16.49 -24.80
CA TYR A 161 10.57 -15.78 -25.65
C TYR A 161 11.63 -16.71 -26.27
N GLY A 162 11.86 -16.57 -27.57
CA GLY A 162 12.79 -17.40 -28.33
C GLY A 162 12.18 -18.66 -28.93
N VAL A 163 10.91 -18.95 -28.64
CA VAL A 163 10.18 -20.09 -29.22
C VAL A 163 9.20 -19.59 -30.27
N ASN A 164 9.39 -20.02 -31.53
CA ASN A 164 8.43 -19.79 -32.60
C ASN A 164 7.75 -21.12 -32.94
N ALA A 165 6.46 -21.24 -32.61
CA ALA A 165 5.70 -22.46 -32.81
C ALA A 165 5.59 -22.86 -34.29
N THR A 166 5.51 -21.90 -35.23
CA THR A 166 5.36 -22.19 -36.67
C THR A 166 6.62 -22.76 -37.31
N ASN A 167 7.79 -22.38 -36.78
CA ASN A 167 9.09 -22.78 -37.36
C ASN A 167 9.77 -23.88 -36.54
N SER A 168 9.11 -24.37 -35.49
CA SER A 168 9.66 -25.40 -34.60
C SER A 168 9.51 -26.79 -35.22
N THR A 169 10.59 -27.57 -35.16
CA THR A 169 10.56 -29.00 -35.50
C THR A 169 9.91 -29.87 -34.41
N GLU A 170 9.70 -29.30 -33.21
CA GLU A 170 9.01 -30.00 -32.12
C GLU A 170 7.50 -30.05 -32.36
N SER A 171 6.87 -31.16 -31.98
CA SER A 171 5.42 -31.31 -32.02
C SER A 171 4.72 -30.31 -31.09
N ILE A 172 3.48 -29.93 -31.39
CA ILE A 172 2.65 -29.05 -30.55
C ILE A 172 2.56 -29.59 -29.11
N VAL A 173 2.44 -30.92 -28.96
CA VAL A 173 2.41 -31.61 -27.65
C VAL A 173 3.65 -31.24 -26.85
N ASN A 174 4.84 -31.45 -27.43
CA ASN A 174 6.11 -31.27 -26.74
C ASN A 174 6.35 -29.81 -26.38
N LEU A 175 5.96 -28.87 -27.24
CA LEU A 175 6.03 -27.44 -26.95
C LEU A 175 5.17 -27.05 -25.74
N VAL A 176 4.00 -27.66 -25.57
CA VAL A 176 3.13 -27.41 -24.42
C VAL A 176 3.61 -28.13 -23.16
N THR A 177 3.92 -29.42 -23.24
CA THR A 177 4.30 -30.24 -22.07
C THR A 177 5.66 -29.85 -21.49
N SER A 178 6.58 -29.34 -22.32
CA SER A 178 7.85 -28.76 -21.86
C SER A 178 7.71 -27.35 -21.25
N GLY A 179 6.50 -26.79 -21.22
CA GLY A 179 6.24 -25.44 -20.69
C GLY A 179 6.73 -24.31 -21.59
N LYS A 180 7.12 -24.60 -22.84
CA LYS A 180 7.55 -23.58 -23.81
C LYS A 180 6.39 -22.76 -24.35
N CYS A 181 5.19 -23.35 -24.43
CA CYS A 181 3.98 -22.69 -24.89
C CYS A 181 2.80 -22.91 -23.95
N ALA A 182 1.85 -21.97 -23.98
CA ALA A 182 0.65 -22.02 -23.15
C ALA A 182 -0.21 -23.23 -23.55
N PRO A 183 -0.72 -24.02 -22.59
CA PRO A 183 -1.54 -25.20 -22.88
C PRO A 183 -2.93 -24.85 -23.40
N TYR A 184 -3.45 -23.68 -23.03
CA TYR A 184 -4.70 -23.13 -23.51
C TYR A 184 -4.71 -21.62 -23.25
N TYR A 185 -5.64 -20.93 -23.90
CA TYR A 185 -6.11 -19.62 -23.50
C TYR A 185 -7.57 -19.44 -23.89
N THR A 186 -8.25 -18.52 -23.21
CA THR A 186 -9.61 -18.11 -23.57
C THR A 186 -9.58 -16.67 -24.09
N ALA A 187 -10.64 -16.29 -24.79
CA ALA A 187 -10.89 -14.90 -25.13
C ALA A 187 -10.78 -14.04 -23.85
N SER A 188 -9.99 -12.98 -23.93
CA SER A 188 -9.55 -12.16 -22.81
C SER A 188 -9.54 -10.68 -23.19
N HIS A 189 -9.76 -9.80 -22.21
CA HIS A 189 -9.58 -8.37 -22.36
C HIS A 189 -8.36 -7.88 -21.57
N SER A 190 -7.80 -6.76 -22.00
CA SER A 190 -6.72 -6.08 -21.29
C SER A 190 -7.28 -5.32 -20.10
N THR A 191 -7.04 -5.82 -18.90
CA THR A 191 -7.43 -5.16 -17.64
C THR A 191 -6.18 -4.98 -16.79
N PHE A 192 -5.86 -3.73 -16.41
CA PHE A 192 -4.68 -3.37 -15.62
C PHE A 192 -3.33 -3.81 -16.22
N GLY A 193 -3.26 -3.85 -17.56
CA GLY A 193 -2.07 -4.32 -18.29
C GLY A 193 -1.93 -5.84 -18.30
N ARG A 194 -2.94 -6.61 -17.90
CA ARG A 194 -2.94 -8.08 -17.92
C ARG A 194 -4.09 -8.60 -18.78
N CYS A 195 -3.90 -9.77 -19.38
CA CYS A 195 -4.96 -10.45 -20.11
C CYS A 195 -5.80 -11.27 -19.14
N LEU A 196 -7.04 -10.85 -18.92
CA LEU A 196 -8.00 -11.53 -18.05
C LEU A 196 -9.19 -12.05 -18.87
N PRO A 197 -9.68 -13.28 -18.60
CA PRO A 197 -10.84 -13.86 -19.27
C PRO A 197 -12.07 -12.96 -19.22
N ILE A 198 -12.85 -12.99 -20.29
CA ILE A 198 -14.15 -12.31 -20.34
C ILE A 198 -15.09 -12.92 -19.29
N GLY A 199 -15.67 -12.08 -18.43
CA GLY A 199 -16.62 -12.51 -17.40
C GLY A 199 -16.02 -12.75 -16.01
N LEU A 200 -14.70 -12.60 -15.85
CA LEU A 200 -14.04 -12.67 -14.55
C LEU A 200 -14.62 -11.63 -13.58
N GLY A 201 -15.14 -12.07 -12.42
CA GLY A 201 -15.71 -11.18 -11.39
C GLY A 201 -17.16 -10.76 -11.55
N LYS A 202 -17.87 -11.26 -12.55
CA LYS A 202 -19.34 -11.23 -12.55
C LYS A 202 -19.86 -12.43 -11.75
N ASN A 203 -21.11 -12.38 -11.25
CA ASN A 203 -21.80 -13.53 -10.62
C ASN A 203 -21.89 -14.78 -11.52
N GLN A 204 -21.40 -14.70 -12.76
CA GLN A 204 -21.12 -15.79 -13.68
C GLN A 204 -19.62 -16.12 -13.72
N SER A 205 -19.04 -16.53 -12.59
CA SER A 205 -17.73 -17.22 -12.46
C SER A 205 -17.73 -18.63 -13.13
N HIS A 206 -18.70 -18.87 -14.01
CA HIS A 206 -18.82 -20.09 -14.77
C HIS A 206 -17.65 -20.27 -15.75
N THR A 207 -17.03 -19.20 -16.29
CA THR A 207 -15.98 -19.32 -17.31
C THR A 207 -14.68 -19.94 -16.79
N ILE A 208 -14.20 -19.57 -15.59
CA ILE A 208 -13.02 -20.22 -14.99
C ILE A 208 -13.39 -21.61 -14.48
N GLY A 209 -14.59 -21.77 -13.92
CA GLY A 209 -15.13 -23.07 -13.53
C GLY A 209 -15.18 -24.06 -14.70
N TYR A 210 -15.67 -23.68 -15.87
CA TYR A 210 -15.76 -24.56 -17.06
C TYR A 210 -14.38 -24.92 -17.65
N VAL A 211 -13.43 -23.99 -17.67
CA VAL A 211 -12.03 -24.29 -18.05
C VAL A 211 -11.41 -25.32 -17.10
N PHE A 212 -11.81 -25.28 -15.83
CA PHE A 212 -11.32 -26.18 -14.78
C PHE A 212 -12.04 -27.54 -14.76
N VAL A 213 -13.36 -27.56 -14.95
CA VAL A 213 -14.19 -28.78 -15.05
C VAL A 213 -13.74 -29.64 -16.23
N ASN A 214 -13.29 -29.02 -17.32
CA ASN A 214 -12.80 -29.77 -18.48
C ASN A 214 -11.38 -30.36 -18.28
N ARG A 215 -10.61 -29.89 -17.29
CA ARG A 215 -9.26 -30.42 -16.98
C ARG A 215 -9.25 -31.54 -15.95
N THR A 216 -10.29 -31.69 -15.15
CA THR A 216 -10.29 -32.61 -14.02
C THR A 216 -11.65 -33.30 -13.93
N LEU A 217 -11.74 -34.51 -14.46
CA LEU A 217 -12.73 -35.54 -14.09
C LEU A 217 -12.53 -36.02 -12.64
N LYS A 218 -12.21 -35.10 -11.72
CA LYS A 218 -12.14 -35.33 -10.29
C LYS A 218 -12.51 -34.05 -9.57
N GLU A 219 -13.68 -34.12 -8.94
CA GLU A 219 -14.26 -33.24 -7.94
C GLU A 219 -13.37 -32.06 -7.51
N LEU A 220 -13.64 -30.91 -8.10
CA LEU A 220 -13.23 -29.64 -7.52
C LEU A 220 -14.48 -28.99 -6.99
N LYS A 221 -14.54 -28.88 -5.66
CA LYS A 221 -15.55 -28.13 -4.94
C LYS A 221 -15.58 -26.73 -5.54
N SER A 222 -16.66 -26.43 -6.26
CA SER A 222 -16.84 -25.15 -6.95
C SER A 222 -16.77 -23.96 -6.00
N ASP A 223 -16.92 -24.19 -4.70
CA ASP A 223 -17.06 -23.14 -3.70
C ASP A 223 -15.70 -22.59 -3.25
N ASP A 224 -14.67 -23.43 -3.11
CA ASP A 224 -13.32 -23.00 -2.74
C ASP A 224 -12.67 -22.13 -3.84
N LEU A 225 -12.96 -22.45 -5.11
CA LEU A 225 -12.46 -21.70 -6.26
C LEU A 225 -13.17 -20.34 -6.40
N LYS A 226 -14.48 -20.27 -6.11
CA LYS A 226 -15.24 -19.01 -6.10
C LYS A 226 -14.70 -18.03 -5.06
N GLU A 227 -14.33 -18.52 -3.87
CA GLU A 227 -13.76 -17.69 -2.80
C GLU A 227 -12.36 -17.18 -3.16
N SER A 228 -11.54 -18.05 -3.75
CA SER A 228 -10.21 -17.70 -4.26
C SER A 228 -10.27 -16.67 -5.40
N GLU A 229 -11.23 -16.80 -6.30
CA GLU A 229 -11.46 -15.83 -7.38
C GLU A 229 -11.88 -14.46 -6.84
N LYS A 230 -12.84 -14.41 -5.91
CA LYS A 230 -13.25 -13.14 -5.27
C LYS A 230 -12.07 -12.46 -4.59
N SER A 231 -11.24 -13.22 -3.89
CA SER A 231 -10.04 -12.71 -3.21
C SER A 231 -9.02 -12.18 -4.20
N PHE A 232 -8.74 -12.93 -5.28
CA PHE A 232 -7.84 -12.52 -6.35
C PHE A 232 -8.32 -11.25 -7.08
N LEU A 233 -9.62 -11.13 -7.34
CA LEU A 233 -10.21 -9.96 -7.97
C LEU A 233 -10.16 -8.72 -7.08
N LYS A 234 -10.53 -8.86 -5.81
CA LYS A 234 -10.37 -7.78 -4.83
C LYS A 234 -8.92 -7.33 -4.74
N TYR A 235 -7.99 -8.27 -4.77
CA TYR A 235 -6.56 -7.98 -4.81
C TYR A 235 -6.16 -7.22 -6.07
N MET A 236 -6.55 -7.69 -7.25
CA MET A 236 -6.26 -7.04 -8.53
C MET A 236 -6.86 -5.63 -8.61
N GLN A 237 -8.06 -5.42 -8.06
CA GLN A 237 -8.70 -4.12 -7.96
C GLN A 237 -8.00 -3.21 -6.93
N SER A 238 -7.53 -3.76 -5.81
CA SER A 238 -6.73 -3.00 -4.85
C SER A 238 -5.41 -2.54 -5.47
N LEU A 239 -4.74 -3.42 -6.21
CA LEU A 239 -3.54 -3.08 -6.98
C LEU A 239 -3.81 -1.99 -8.02
N SER A 240 -4.96 -2.00 -8.70
CA SER A 240 -5.27 -0.97 -9.69
C SER A 240 -5.42 0.41 -9.05
N ASN A 241 -6.16 0.47 -7.93
CA ASN A 241 -6.36 1.71 -7.20
C ASN A 241 -5.04 2.23 -6.64
N ALA A 242 -4.17 1.33 -6.18
CA ALA A 242 -2.82 1.70 -5.76
C ALA A 242 -2.00 2.27 -6.93
N LYS A 243 -2.04 1.63 -8.11
CA LYS A 243 -1.30 2.10 -9.30
C LYS A 243 -1.70 3.50 -9.72
N SER A 244 -3.00 3.82 -9.76
CA SER A 244 -3.45 5.17 -10.10
C SER A 244 -2.93 6.20 -9.10
N VAL A 245 -3.04 5.93 -7.79
CA VAL A 245 -2.52 6.81 -6.74
C VAL A 245 -1.01 7.01 -6.89
N PHE A 246 -0.25 5.93 -7.10
CA PHE A 246 1.20 6.04 -7.28
C PHE A 246 1.57 6.80 -8.54
N ALA A 247 0.84 6.62 -9.64
CA ALA A 247 1.07 7.37 -10.87
C ALA A 247 0.89 8.88 -10.63
N ASP A 248 -0.14 9.27 -9.89
CA ASP A 248 -0.41 10.67 -9.55
C ASP A 248 0.68 11.25 -8.62
N VAL A 249 1.14 10.47 -7.64
CA VAL A 249 2.26 10.85 -6.75
C VAL A 249 3.54 11.07 -7.53
N ILE A 250 3.87 10.17 -8.48
CA ILE A 250 5.06 10.29 -9.32
C ILE A 250 4.95 11.48 -10.26
N ALA A 251 3.76 11.76 -10.81
CA ALA A 251 3.55 12.93 -11.65
C ALA A 251 3.73 14.24 -10.85
N SER A 252 3.30 14.25 -9.58
CA SER A 252 3.22 15.45 -8.75
C SER A 252 4.35 15.60 -7.73
N TRP A 253 5.39 14.76 -7.77
CA TRP A 253 6.42 14.67 -6.73
C TRP A 253 7.13 15.99 -6.43
N LYS A 254 7.39 16.82 -7.45
CA LYS A 254 8.03 18.14 -7.28
C LYS A 254 7.15 19.11 -6.49
N TRP A 255 5.85 19.10 -6.76
CA TRP A 255 4.88 19.93 -6.03
C TRP A 255 4.75 19.48 -4.58
N ILE A 256 4.71 18.16 -4.34
CA ILE A 256 4.70 17.58 -2.99
C ILE A 256 5.92 18.04 -2.20
N VAL A 257 7.12 17.93 -2.77
CA VAL A 257 8.36 18.40 -2.12
C VAL A 257 8.31 19.90 -1.86
N GLY A 258 7.82 20.70 -2.81
CA GLY A 258 7.66 22.15 -2.64
C GLY A 258 6.76 22.52 -1.46
N LEU A 259 5.61 21.86 -1.32
CA LEU A 259 4.67 22.09 -0.21
C LEU A 259 5.27 21.66 1.14
N ILE A 260 6.01 20.54 1.18
CA ILE A 260 6.70 20.09 2.39
C ILE A 260 7.76 21.12 2.84
N LEU A 261 8.56 21.63 1.90
CA LEU A 261 9.59 22.64 2.20
C LEU A 261 8.97 23.95 2.66
N LEU A 262 7.88 24.40 2.02
CA LEU A 262 7.15 25.59 2.45
C LEU A 262 6.57 25.42 3.86
N GLY A 263 5.96 24.27 4.15
CA GLY A 263 5.45 23.95 5.47
C GLY A 263 6.55 23.97 6.54
N ALA A 264 7.69 23.31 6.27
CA ALA A 264 8.84 23.31 7.15
C ALA A 264 9.38 24.74 7.42
N PHE A 265 9.40 25.59 6.39
CA PHE A 265 9.82 26.99 6.51
C PHE A 265 8.87 27.81 7.40
N VAL A 266 7.55 27.66 7.22
CA VAL A 266 6.55 28.32 8.06
C VAL A 266 6.65 27.86 9.51
N THR A 267 6.81 26.55 9.75
CA THR A 267 7.02 26.01 11.10
C THR A 267 8.31 26.54 11.72
N PHE A 268 9.41 26.62 10.97
CA PHE A 268 10.67 27.17 11.45
C PHE A 268 10.54 28.64 11.88
N ILE A 269 9.88 29.46 11.06
CA ILE A 269 9.58 30.86 11.39
C ILE A 269 8.73 30.96 12.68
N TYR A 270 7.69 30.13 12.80
CA TYR A 270 6.83 30.11 13.98
C TYR A 270 7.61 29.78 15.26
N CYS A 271 8.46 28.74 15.22
CA CYS A 271 9.33 28.39 16.34
C CYS A 271 10.30 29.53 16.70
N PHE A 272 10.85 30.23 15.71
CA PHE A 272 11.70 31.40 15.93
C PHE A 272 10.94 32.53 16.64
N PHE A 273 9.72 32.84 16.21
CA PHE A 273 8.88 33.86 16.84
C PHE A 273 8.53 33.54 18.29
N ILE A 274 8.13 32.29 18.60
CA ILE A 274 7.86 31.88 19.99
C ILE A 274 9.10 32.09 20.85
N LYS A 275 10.28 31.63 20.40
CA LYS A 275 11.53 31.78 21.14
C LYS A 275 11.92 33.25 21.32
N TYR A 276 11.68 34.08 20.31
CA TYR A 276 11.94 35.52 20.37
C TYR A 276 11.05 36.20 21.41
N ILE A 277 9.74 35.93 21.38
CA ILE A 277 8.78 36.47 22.35
C ILE A 277 9.13 36.01 23.77
N SER A 278 9.48 34.73 23.98
CA SER A 278 9.91 34.24 25.29
C SER A 278 11.13 35.01 25.81
N LYS A 279 12.15 35.25 24.98
CA LYS A 279 13.35 36.02 25.40
C LYS A 279 13.04 37.47 25.74
N VAL A 280 12.22 38.15 24.94
CA VAL A 280 11.82 39.54 25.16
C VAL A 280 10.96 39.64 26.43
N GLY A 281 9.99 38.74 26.59
CA GLY A 281 9.14 38.65 27.77
C GLY A 281 9.94 38.44 29.05
N THR A 282 10.90 37.51 29.06
CA THR A 282 11.78 37.32 30.23
C THR A 282 12.59 38.57 30.56
N LYS A 283 13.12 39.30 29.55
CA LYS A 283 13.85 40.56 29.79
C LYS A 283 12.96 41.66 30.38
N LEU A 284 11.74 41.82 29.86
CA LEU A 284 10.79 42.82 30.35
C LEU A 284 10.38 42.53 31.80
N ILE A 285 10.07 41.28 32.12
CA ILE A 285 9.74 40.87 33.49
C ILE A 285 10.93 41.16 34.43
N HIS A 286 12.16 40.83 34.02
CA HIS A 286 13.35 41.08 34.82
C HIS A 286 13.58 42.58 35.06
N SER A 287 13.38 43.44 34.04
CA SER A 287 13.49 44.89 34.20
C SER A 287 12.42 45.46 35.12
N SER A 288 11.17 44.97 35.05
CA SER A 288 10.10 45.43 35.93
C SER A 288 10.35 45.05 37.39
N VAL A 289 10.89 43.86 37.65
CA VAL A 289 11.26 43.42 39.00
C VAL A 289 12.42 44.26 39.58
N ILE A 290 13.45 44.58 38.78
CA ILE A 290 14.56 45.44 39.21
C ILE A 290 14.06 46.84 39.59
N VAL A 291 13.17 47.43 38.79
CA VAL A 291 12.60 48.75 39.08
C VAL A 291 11.79 48.73 40.37
N HIS A 292 10.97 47.69 40.59
CA HIS A 292 10.19 47.55 41.82
C HIS A 292 11.07 47.38 43.07
N LEU A 293 12.19 46.65 42.97
CA LEU A 293 13.16 46.48 44.05
C LEU A 293 14.01 47.75 44.31
N SER A 294 14.09 48.67 43.35
CA SER A 294 14.86 49.93 43.50
C SER A 294 14.03 51.05 44.12
N VAL A 295 12.72 50.88 44.24
CA VAL A 295 11.76 51.87 44.78
C VAL A 295 11.43 51.62 46.26
N HIS A 296 11.80 50.45 46.79
CA HIS A 296 11.68 50.07 48.20
C HIS A 296 13.06 50.03 48.86
#